data_AF-A0A7M2X0H2-F1
#
_entry.id   AF-A0A7M2X0H2-F1
#
_cell.length_a   1.000
_cell.length_b   1.000
_cell.length_c   1.000
_cell.angle_alpha   90.00
_cell.angle_beta   90.00
_cell.angle_gamma   90.00
#
_symmetry.space_group_name_H-M   'P 1'
#
loop_
_entity.id
_entity.type
_entity.pdbx_description
1 polymer ?
#
loop_
_entity_poly.entity_id
_entity_poly.type
_entity_poly.pdbx_seq_one_letter_code
_entity_poly.pdbx_strand_id
1 'polypeptide(L)'
;MSSDDSIEYQGQAVKLSKPYGDYDDYKNDPNNLAPGEAGKVQQLVQSAPIAKQFSSRELMIHAVFALKFPGYGLGSYGEKPQPDNSVLALFGVEIPKSGNSRYLLFRGTGGLYTLIDDFVYADSAAIGGVSENGDKFVYSTMQGAKVLERSPSVK
;
A
#
# COMPACT_ATOMS: atom_id res chain seq x y z
N MET A 1 -18.00 2.31 -20.61
CA MET A 1 -17.17 3.11 -19.69
C MET A 1 -17.50 4.57 -19.92
N SER A 2 -17.53 5.39 -18.86
CA SER A 2 -17.89 6.81 -18.95
C SER A 2 -17.02 7.53 -19.99
N SER A 3 -17.62 8.44 -20.75
CA SER A 3 -16.94 9.38 -21.66
C SER A 3 -16.10 10.43 -20.93
N ASP A 4 -16.08 10.42 -19.60
CA ASP A 4 -15.35 11.38 -18.79
C ASP A 4 -13.86 11.01 -18.70
N ASP A 5 -13.01 11.98 -18.96
CA ASP A 5 -11.56 11.92 -18.82
C ASP A 5 -11.12 11.99 -17.34
N SER A 6 -11.86 11.33 -16.43
CA SER A 6 -11.58 11.35 -14.99
C SER A 6 -11.91 10.04 -14.27
N ILE A 7 -11.20 9.80 -13.15
CA ILE A 7 -11.45 8.71 -12.21
C ILE A 7 -11.78 9.32 -10.85
N GLU A 8 -12.86 8.86 -10.22
CA GLU A 8 -13.13 9.20 -8.83
C GLU A 8 -12.28 8.31 -7.90
N TYR A 9 -11.58 8.94 -6.97
CA TYR A 9 -10.82 8.25 -5.94
C TYR A 9 -10.88 9.04 -4.64
N GLN A 10 -11.29 8.37 -3.55
CA GLN A 10 -11.46 8.99 -2.23
C GLN A 10 -12.33 10.27 -2.27
N GLY A 11 -13.42 10.24 -3.05
CA GLY A 11 -14.32 11.38 -3.24
C GLY A 11 -13.73 12.55 -4.05
N GLN A 12 -12.57 12.37 -4.68
CA GLN A 12 -11.95 13.36 -5.54
C GLN A 12 -11.89 12.87 -6.99
N ALA A 13 -12.33 13.70 -7.93
CA ALA A 13 -12.10 13.45 -9.35
C ALA A 13 -10.63 13.72 -9.68
N VAL A 14 -9.98 12.75 -10.32
CA VAL A 14 -8.60 12.82 -10.82
C VAL A 14 -8.64 12.81 -12.34
N LYS A 15 -7.98 13.78 -12.97
CA LYS A 15 -8.01 13.92 -14.43
C LYS A 15 -7.03 12.96 -15.11
N LEU A 16 -7.50 12.27 -16.13
CA LEU A 16 -6.70 11.41 -17.00
C LEU A 16 -6.07 12.23 -18.12
N SER A 17 -4.97 11.76 -18.70
CA SER A 17 -4.29 12.48 -19.79
C SER A 17 -5.12 12.53 -21.07
N LYS A 18 -6.01 11.56 -21.25
CA LYS A 18 -6.94 11.40 -22.37
C LYS A 18 -8.10 10.49 -21.93
N PRO A 19 -9.23 10.48 -22.66
CA PRO A 19 -10.23 9.43 -22.49
C PRO A 19 -9.64 8.07 -22.88
N TYR A 20 -9.94 7.05 -22.08
CA TYR A 20 -9.55 5.66 -22.34
C TYR A 20 -10.79 4.84 -22.69
N GLY A 21 -10.72 4.07 -23.78
CA GLY A 21 -11.82 3.20 -24.21
C GLY A 21 -11.93 1.92 -23.38
N ASP A 22 -10.81 1.45 -22.84
CA ASP A 22 -10.71 0.27 -22.00
C ASP A 22 -9.71 0.45 -20.85
N TYR A 23 -9.82 -0.44 -19.86
CA TYR A 23 -9.01 -0.39 -18.66
C TYR A 23 -7.55 -0.77 -18.88
N ASP A 24 -7.25 -1.64 -19.85
CA ASP A 24 -5.90 -2.12 -20.09
C ASP A 24 -5.05 -1.04 -20.74
N ASP A 25 -5.61 -0.28 -21.68
CA ASP A 25 -5.01 0.92 -22.25
C ASP A 25 -4.67 1.95 -21.17
N TYR A 26 -5.61 2.19 -20.24
CA TYR A 26 -5.39 3.10 -19.10
C TYR A 26 -4.28 2.61 -18.18
N LYS A 27 -4.29 1.33 -17.81
CA LYS A 27 -3.35 0.75 -16.85
C LYS A 27 -1.93 0.67 -17.42
N ASN A 28 -1.81 0.35 -18.70
CA ASN A 28 -0.51 0.14 -19.35
C ASN A 28 0.11 1.45 -19.88
N ASP A 29 -0.63 2.57 -19.87
CA ASP A 29 -0.10 3.87 -20.27
C ASP A 29 0.74 4.52 -19.15
N PRO A 30 2.07 4.66 -19.33
CA PRO A 30 2.95 5.28 -18.35
C PRO A 30 2.69 6.79 -18.18
N ASN A 31 1.81 7.39 -18.97
CA ASN A 31 1.36 8.78 -18.88
C ASN A 31 -0.16 8.88 -18.74
N ASN A 32 -0.79 7.95 -18.00
CA ASN A 32 -2.25 7.90 -17.84
C ASN A 32 -2.90 9.04 -17.05
N LEU A 33 -2.13 9.79 -16.28
CA LEU A 33 -2.62 10.95 -15.53
C LEU A 33 -2.37 12.25 -16.31
N ALA A 34 -3.29 13.21 -16.22
CA ALA A 34 -3.08 14.52 -16.81
C ALA A 34 -1.86 15.25 -16.19
N PRO A 35 -1.20 16.15 -16.94
CA PRO A 35 -0.12 16.97 -16.39
C PRO A 35 -0.57 17.70 -15.12
N GLY A 36 0.20 17.56 -14.04
CA GLY A 36 -0.10 18.17 -12.73
C GLY A 36 -0.91 17.30 -11.77
N GLU A 37 -1.58 16.23 -12.21
CA GLU A 37 -2.39 15.39 -11.33
C GLU A 37 -1.55 14.42 -10.47
N ALA A 38 -0.32 14.10 -10.88
CA ALA A 38 0.53 13.14 -10.17
C ALA A 38 0.71 13.51 -8.70
N GLY A 39 1.06 14.76 -8.38
CA GLY A 39 1.26 15.19 -6.99
C GLY A 39 -0.01 15.06 -6.12
N LYS A 40 -1.17 15.37 -6.69
CA LYS A 40 -2.47 15.22 -6.02
C LYS A 40 -2.77 13.76 -5.72
N VAL A 41 -2.61 12.87 -6.72
CA VAL A 41 -2.86 11.43 -6.53
C VAL A 41 -1.89 10.84 -5.52
N GLN A 42 -0.62 11.24 -5.56
CA GLN A 42 0.39 10.81 -4.58
C GLN A 42 -0.04 11.18 -3.16
N GLN A 43 -0.49 12.41 -2.94
CA GLN A 43 -0.99 12.86 -1.65
C GLN A 43 -2.25 12.08 -1.23
N LEU A 44 -3.18 11.82 -2.16
CA LEU A 44 -4.41 11.08 -1.87
C LEU A 44 -4.10 9.66 -1.37
N VAL A 45 -3.21 8.92 -2.03
CA VAL A 45 -2.85 7.55 -1.61
C VAL A 45 -2.08 7.54 -0.29
N GLN A 46 -1.14 8.48 -0.12
CA GLN A 46 -0.33 8.58 1.10
C GLN A 46 -1.17 8.94 2.32
N SER A 47 -2.15 9.82 2.16
CA SER A 47 -3.02 10.29 3.26
C SER A 47 -4.33 9.52 3.40
N ALA A 48 -4.60 8.55 2.51
CA ALA A 48 -5.83 7.78 2.55
C ALA A 48 -6.02 7.12 3.93
N PRO A 49 -7.18 7.30 4.58
CA PRO A 49 -7.38 6.80 5.93
C PRO A 49 -7.44 5.28 5.93
N ILE A 50 -6.85 4.67 6.97
CA ILE A 50 -7.01 3.24 7.25
C ILE A 50 -7.30 3.05 8.74
N ALA A 51 -8.21 2.13 9.07
CA ALA A 51 -8.50 1.81 10.45
C ALA A 51 -7.28 1.18 11.13
N LYS A 52 -7.09 1.50 12.41
CA LYS A 52 -5.99 0.93 13.21
C LYS A 52 -6.21 -0.54 13.58
N GLN A 53 -7.46 -1.01 13.57
CA GLN A 53 -7.82 -2.35 14.01
C GLN A 53 -8.91 -2.94 13.13
N PHE A 54 -8.83 -4.25 12.90
CA PHE A 54 -9.79 -5.04 12.15
C PHE A 54 -10.08 -6.33 12.90
N SER A 55 -11.36 -6.68 13.04
CA SER A 55 -11.81 -7.89 13.74
C SER A 55 -11.59 -9.19 12.96
N SER A 56 -11.12 -9.10 11.70
CA SER A 56 -10.76 -10.26 10.90
C SER A 56 -9.72 -9.90 9.83
N ARG A 57 -9.03 -10.93 9.36
CA ARG A 57 -8.11 -10.85 8.22
C ARG A 57 -8.78 -10.33 6.95
N GLU A 58 -10.00 -10.81 6.68
CA GLU A 58 -10.75 -10.43 5.49
C GLU A 58 -11.07 -8.94 5.45
N LEU A 59 -11.52 -8.38 6.58
CA LEU A 59 -11.82 -6.95 6.70
C LEU A 59 -10.56 -6.09 6.53
N MET A 60 -9.44 -6.51 7.11
CA MET A 60 -8.14 -5.85 6.92
C MET A 60 -7.74 -5.87 5.42
N ILE A 61 -7.84 -7.02 4.75
CA ILE A 61 -7.52 -7.14 3.33
C ILE A 61 -8.41 -6.23 2.49
N HIS A 62 -9.72 -6.24 2.72
CA HIS A 62 -10.66 -5.38 1.99
C HIS A 62 -10.32 -3.89 2.16
N ALA A 63 -9.97 -3.48 3.39
CA ALA A 63 -9.57 -2.11 3.67
C ALA A 63 -8.27 -1.72 2.95
N VAL A 64 -7.26 -2.60 2.93
CA VAL A 64 -6.01 -2.35 2.19
C VAL A 64 -6.26 -2.29 0.68
N PHE A 65 -7.12 -3.16 0.13
CA PHE A 65 -7.50 -3.11 -1.29
C PHE A 65 -8.17 -1.78 -1.66
N ALA A 66 -8.99 -1.22 -0.77
CA ALA A 66 -9.65 0.08 -1.00
C ALA A 66 -8.68 1.28 -1.02
N LEU A 67 -7.44 1.12 -0.52
CA LEU A 67 -6.43 2.18 -0.61
C LEU A 67 -5.77 2.28 -1.98
N LYS A 68 -5.85 1.23 -2.81
CA LYS A 68 -5.17 1.22 -4.11
C LYS A 68 -5.81 2.23 -5.07
N PHE A 69 -4.98 3.06 -5.70
CA PHE A 69 -5.44 3.89 -6.82
C PHE A 69 -5.70 3.01 -8.07
N PRO A 70 -6.81 3.18 -8.81
CA PRO A 70 -7.12 2.39 -9.99
C PRO A 70 -5.97 2.37 -11.00
N GLY A 71 -5.62 1.20 -11.53
CA GLY A 71 -4.48 1.04 -12.46
C GLY A 71 -3.12 0.81 -11.81
N TYR A 72 -2.96 1.00 -10.49
CA TYR A 72 -1.67 0.88 -9.81
C TYR A 72 -1.57 -0.39 -8.94
N GLY A 73 -0.39 -0.69 -8.44
CA GLY A 73 -0.05 -1.93 -7.74
C GLY A 73 -0.54 -2.01 -6.29
N LEU A 74 -0.75 -3.26 -5.86
CA LEU A 74 -0.86 -3.65 -4.46
C LEU A 74 -0.06 -4.93 -4.27
N GLY A 75 0.90 -4.92 -3.35
CA GLY A 75 1.70 -6.07 -2.96
C GLY A 75 1.24 -6.64 -1.62
N SER A 76 1.20 -7.97 -1.53
CA SER A 76 1.14 -8.71 -0.27
C SER A 76 2.42 -9.51 -0.12
N TYR A 77 3.04 -9.42 1.05
CA TYR A 77 4.32 -10.07 1.35
C TYR A 77 4.14 -11.27 2.30
N GLY A 78 2.90 -11.78 2.38
CA GLY A 78 2.53 -12.91 3.20
C GLY A 78 2.37 -12.57 4.69
N GLU A 79 2.06 -13.61 5.45
CA GLU A 79 2.00 -13.55 6.91
C GLU A 79 3.17 -14.32 7.50
N LYS A 80 3.89 -13.70 8.43
CA LYS A 80 5.01 -14.32 9.13
C LYS A 80 4.66 -14.60 10.58
N PRO A 81 4.56 -15.89 10.99
CA PRO A 81 4.34 -16.25 12.38
C PRO A 81 5.45 -15.71 13.30
N GLN A 82 5.06 -15.28 14.49
CA GLN A 82 5.95 -14.82 15.56
C GLN A 82 5.93 -15.80 16.75
N PRO A 83 6.96 -15.80 17.62
CA PRO A 83 7.03 -16.69 18.78
C PRO A 83 5.89 -16.53 19.80
N ASP A 84 5.22 -15.37 19.82
CA ASP A 84 4.10 -15.06 20.72
C ASP A 84 2.73 -15.52 20.18
N ASN A 85 2.72 -16.36 19.14
CA ASN A 85 1.55 -16.80 18.38
C ASN A 85 0.80 -15.68 17.63
N SER A 86 1.42 -14.50 17.48
CA SER A 86 0.95 -13.49 16.53
C SER A 86 1.49 -13.75 15.12
N VAL A 87 0.95 -13.02 14.15
CA VAL A 87 1.47 -12.97 12.77
C VAL A 87 1.78 -11.53 12.37
N LEU A 88 2.83 -11.31 11.59
CA LEU A 88 3.08 -10.04 10.91
C LEU A 88 2.58 -10.14 9.47
N ALA A 89 1.67 -9.25 9.06
CA ALA A 89 1.14 -9.16 7.71
C ALA A 89 1.58 -7.82 7.09
N LEU A 90 2.40 -7.89 6.04
CA LEU A 90 2.94 -6.71 5.36
C LEU A 90 2.27 -6.53 3.99
N PHE A 91 1.86 -5.29 3.70
CA PHE A 91 1.32 -4.87 2.42
C PHE A 91 2.08 -3.65 1.90
N GLY A 92 2.12 -3.48 0.58
CA GLY A 92 2.66 -2.31 -0.11
C GLY A 92 1.64 -1.78 -1.10
N VAL A 93 1.17 -0.55 -0.91
CA VAL A 93 0.25 0.14 -1.83
C VAL A 93 1.08 1.07 -2.71
N GLU A 94 1.10 0.83 -4.03
CA GLU A 94 1.88 1.65 -4.95
C GLU A 94 1.36 3.10 -4.93
N ILE A 95 2.29 4.06 -4.83
CA ILE A 95 1.97 5.49 -4.91
C ILE A 95 2.21 5.96 -6.35
N PRO A 96 1.16 6.37 -7.08
CA PRO A 96 1.23 6.66 -8.51
C PRO A 96 2.37 7.60 -8.93
N LYS A 97 3.14 7.18 -9.94
CA LYS A 97 4.23 7.96 -10.56
C LYS A 97 5.33 8.42 -9.59
N SER A 98 5.46 7.81 -8.42
CA SER A 98 6.41 8.25 -7.40
C SER A 98 7.66 7.39 -7.28
N GLY A 99 7.61 6.12 -7.73
CA GLY A 99 8.65 5.13 -7.44
C GLY A 99 8.72 4.73 -5.96
N ASN A 100 7.64 4.97 -5.22
CA ASN A 100 7.47 4.59 -3.82
C ASN A 100 6.17 3.83 -3.61
N SER A 101 6.12 3.09 -2.52
CA SER A 101 4.92 2.47 -1.99
C SER A 101 4.68 2.93 -0.55
N ARG A 102 3.40 2.97 -0.16
CA ARG A 102 2.99 3.06 1.25
C ARG A 102 2.92 1.65 1.81
N TYR A 103 3.80 1.35 2.76
CA TYR A 103 3.89 0.07 3.44
C TYR A 103 3.06 0.09 4.71
N LEU A 104 2.23 -0.94 4.87
CA LEU A 104 1.33 -1.13 6.00
C LEU A 104 1.67 -2.46 6.67
N LEU A 105 2.06 -2.40 7.94
CA LEU A 105 2.36 -3.58 8.74
C LEU A 105 1.26 -3.78 9.77
N PHE A 106 0.67 -4.97 9.76
CA PHE A 106 -0.31 -5.40 10.75
C PHE A 106 0.24 -6.53 11.61
N ARG A 107 -0.12 -6.52 12.88
CA ARG A 107 0.02 -7.66 13.80
C ARG A 107 -1.33 -8.32 14.00
N GLY A 108 -1.42 -9.59 13.66
CA GLY A 108 -2.59 -10.43 13.90
C GLY A 108 -2.44 -11.26 15.18
N THR A 109 -3.35 -11.14 16.14
CA THR A 109 -3.38 -11.94 17.38
C THR A 109 -4.80 -12.40 17.66
N GLY A 110 -5.04 -13.71 17.76
CA GLY A 110 -6.37 -14.24 18.05
C GLY A 110 -7.46 -13.81 17.05
N GLY A 111 -7.09 -13.58 15.79
CA GLY A 111 -8.00 -13.12 14.73
C GLY A 111 -8.18 -11.60 14.61
N LEU A 112 -7.73 -10.81 15.60
CA LEU A 112 -7.70 -9.35 15.56
C LEU A 112 -6.41 -8.89 14.87
N TYR A 113 -6.52 -7.98 13.89
CA TYR A 113 -5.38 -7.38 13.19
C TYR A 113 -5.24 -5.91 13.55
N THR A 114 -4.06 -5.51 14.04
CA THR A 114 -3.75 -4.13 14.45
C THR A 114 -2.64 -3.55 13.59
N LEU A 115 -2.83 -2.34 13.05
CA LEU A 115 -1.81 -1.60 12.32
C LEU A 115 -0.72 -1.14 13.30
N ILE A 116 0.53 -1.49 13.02
CA ILE A 116 1.69 -1.25 13.90
C ILE A 116 2.81 -0.45 13.23
N ASP A 117 2.83 -0.38 11.89
CA ASP A 117 3.67 0.56 11.15
C ASP A 117 2.97 0.99 9.85
N ASP A 118 3.12 2.25 9.48
CA ASP A 118 2.61 2.88 8.26
C ASP A 118 3.64 3.89 7.77
N PHE A 119 4.26 3.63 6.62
CA PHE A 119 5.33 4.49 6.11
C PHE A 119 5.46 4.42 4.59
N VAL A 120 6.07 5.45 4.01
CA VAL A 120 6.38 5.50 2.58
C VAL A 120 7.85 5.15 2.37
N TYR A 121 8.15 4.30 1.40
CA TYR A 121 9.52 3.96 1.03
C TYR A 121 9.67 3.63 -0.46
N ALA A 122 10.89 3.75 -0.97
CA ALA A 122 11.18 3.56 -2.38
C ALA A 122 11.02 2.10 -2.83
N ASP A 123 10.36 1.89 -3.96
CA ASP A 123 10.11 0.56 -4.54
C ASP A 123 11.43 -0.12 -4.96
N SER A 124 12.43 0.68 -5.35
CA SER A 124 13.77 0.22 -5.72
C SER A 124 14.49 -0.50 -4.57
N ALA A 125 14.04 -0.31 -3.33
CA ALA A 125 14.58 -1.01 -2.18
C ALA A 125 14.13 -2.48 -2.10
N ALA A 126 13.17 -2.89 -2.92
CA ALA A 126 12.71 -4.27 -3.09
C ALA A 126 12.37 -4.97 -1.76
N ILE A 127 11.69 -4.26 -0.86
CA ILE A 127 11.16 -4.85 0.38
C ILE A 127 10.28 -6.04 0.00
N GLY A 128 10.64 -7.20 0.54
CA GLY A 128 9.98 -8.48 0.30
C GLY A 128 9.55 -9.20 1.58
N GLY A 129 9.94 -8.69 2.75
CA GLY A 129 9.59 -9.31 4.02
C GLY A 129 9.89 -8.42 5.22
N VAL A 130 9.45 -8.91 6.38
CA VAL A 130 9.64 -8.27 7.67
C VAL A 130 9.94 -9.32 8.74
N SER A 131 10.68 -8.94 9.78
CA SER A 131 10.87 -9.71 11.01
C SER A 131 10.95 -8.79 12.21
N GLU A 132 10.74 -9.33 13.40
CA GLU A 132 11.04 -8.61 14.64
C GLU A 132 12.47 -8.85 15.11
N ASN A 133 13.03 -7.80 15.70
CA ASN A 133 14.28 -7.85 16.44
C ASN A 133 14.13 -6.95 17.68
N GLY A 134 13.73 -7.56 18.80
CA GLY A 134 13.40 -6.82 20.01
C GLY A 134 12.14 -5.96 19.81
N ASP A 135 12.26 -4.65 20.03
CA ASP A 135 11.19 -3.65 19.90
C ASP A 135 11.09 -3.03 18.50
N LYS A 136 11.77 -3.63 17.52
CA LYS A 136 11.88 -3.08 16.16
C LYS A 136 11.52 -4.10 15.09
N PHE A 137 11.09 -3.57 13.96
CA PHE A 137 10.87 -4.28 12.71
C PHE A 137 12.08 -4.13 11.80
N VAL A 138 12.54 -5.25 11.26
CA VAL A 138 13.58 -5.31 10.24
C VAL A 138 12.90 -5.69 8.92
N TYR A 139 12.89 -4.75 7.99
CA TYR A 139 12.39 -4.95 6.64
C TYR A 139 13.54 -5.44 5.77
N SER A 140 13.29 -6.46 4.96
CA SER A 140 14.30 -7.12 4.15
C SER A 140 13.85 -7.35 2.72
N THR A 141 14.80 -7.59 1.82
CA THR A 141 14.50 -8.13 0.49
C THR A 141 13.99 -9.57 0.58
N MET A 142 13.51 -10.12 -0.53
CA MET A 142 13.15 -11.54 -0.64
C MET A 142 14.32 -12.48 -0.34
N GLN A 143 15.56 -12.04 -0.56
CA GLN A 143 16.79 -12.78 -0.25
C GLN A 143 17.25 -12.60 1.22
N GLY A 144 16.49 -11.84 2.03
CA GLY A 144 16.79 -11.62 3.44
C GLY A 144 17.81 -10.50 3.72
N ALA A 145 18.25 -9.76 2.71
CA ALA A 145 19.13 -8.62 2.92
C ALA A 145 18.36 -7.49 3.63
N LYS A 146 18.92 -6.95 4.72
CA LYS A 146 18.31 -5.84 5.46
C LYS A 146 18.20 -4.60 4.57
N VAL A 147 17.01 -4.02 4.52
CA VAL A 147 16.70 -2.78 3.81
C VAL A 147 16.62 -1.62 4.80
N LEU A 148 15.80 -1.77 5.84
CA LEU A 148 15.65 -0.77 6.89
C LEU A 148 15.21 -1.39 8.22
N GLU A 149 15.36 -0.62 9.29
CA GLU A 149 14.91 -0.97 10.63
C GLU A 149 14.07 0.18 11.20
N ARG A 150 12.92 -0.14 11.81
CA ARG A 150 11.97 0.85 12.31
C ARG A 150 11.39 0.41 13.65
N SER A 151 11.10 1.37 14.51
CA SER A 151 10.20 1.16 15.65
C SER A 151 8.75 1.28 15.18
N PRO A 152 7.78 0.65 15.89
CA PRO A 152 6.36 0.85 15.61
C PRO A 152 6.01 2.34 15.52
N SER A 153 5.42 2.77 14.41
CA SER A 153 5.04 4.17 14.19
C SER A 153 3.59 4.46 14.58
N VAL A 154 2.78 3.41 14.73
CA VAL A 154 1.37 3.51 15.12
C VAL A 154 1.25 3.03 16.56
N LYS A 155 0.92 3.97 17.46
CA LYS A 155 0.50 3.67 18.83
C LYS A 155 -1.00 3.42 18.90
#